data_AF-A0A939KAG6-F1
#
_entry.id   AF-A0A939KAG6-F1
#
_cell.length_a   1.000
_cell.length_b   1.000
_cell.length_c   1.000
_cell.angle_alpha   90.00
_cell.angle_beta   90.00
_cell.angle_gamma   90.00
#
_symmetry.space_group_name_H-M   'P 1'
#
loop_
_entity.id
_entity.type
_entity.pdbx_description
1 polymer ?
#
loop_
_entity_poly.entity_id
_entity_poly.type
_entity_poly.pdbx_seq_one_letter_code
_entity_poly.pdbx_strand_id
1 'polypeptide(L)' 'MEHTASLKGQTYPTRVTCQFQGQNGQIVLDQIRTIDKTRLVKLLGQITTEEQKTVLDILAEMFAE' A
#
# COMPACT_ATOMS: atom_id res chain seq x y z
N MET A 1 15.26 13.49 -33.01
CA MET A 1 14.21 14.09 -32.16
C MET A 1 13.25 12.94 -31.88
N GLU A 2 13.13 12.34 -30.70
CA GLU A 2 13.35 12.81 -29.32
C GLU A 2 13.89 11.63 -28.47
N HIS A 3 15.00 11.86 -27.78
CA HIS A 3 15.44 11.04 -26.66
C HIS A 3 15.01 11.77 -25.38
N THR A 4 14.00 11.28 -24.67
CA THR A 4 13.78 11.61 -23.25
C THR A 4 13.27 10.36 -22.53
N ALA A 5 14.22 9.59 -22.00
CA ALA A 5 13.94 8.59 -20.98
C ALA A 5 13.31 9.29 -19.76
N SER A 6 12.02 9.08 -19.54
CA SER A 6 11.39 9.28 -18.24
C SER A 6 10.83 7.95 -17.77
N LEU A 7 11.72 7.12 -17.21
CA LEU A 7 11.31 6.18 -16.14
C LEU A 7 11.13 7.01 -14.85
N LYS A 8 10.34 8.09 -14.91
CA LYS A 8 9.98 8.90 -13.76
C LYS A 8 8.73 8.26 -13.16
N GLY A 9 8.93 7.36 -12.21
CA GLY A 9 7.84 6.87 -11.37
C GLY A 9 7.57 5.38 -11.51
N GLN A 10 8.50 4.54 -11.05
CA GLN A 10 8.07 3.31 -10.38
C GLN A 10 7.54 3.66 -8.98
N THR A 11 6.55 4.55 -8.93
CA THR A 11 5.62 4.58 -7.81
C THR A 11 4.73 3.38 -8.08
N TYR A 12 5.11 2.22 -7.56
CA TYR A 12 4.29 1.02 -7.67
C TYR A 12 2.88 1.40 -7.19
N PRO A 13 1.83 1.34 -8.02
CA PRO A 13 0.49 1.73 -7.62
C PRO A 13 0.05 0.93 -6.40
N THR A 14 0.59 -0.29 -6.24
CA THR A 14 0.39 -1.19 -5.11
C THR A 14 1.04 -0.73 -3.79
N ARG A 15 1.78 0.39 -3.75
CA ARG A 15 2.40 0.93 -2.54
C ARG A 15 1.69 2.20 -2.09
N VAL A 16 0.91 2.08 -1.01
CA VAL A 16 0.16 3.20 -0.41
C VAL A 16 1.01 3.88 0.65
N THR A 17 1.33 5.16 0.48
CA THR A 17 1.98 5.94 1.54
C THR A 17 0.99 6.21 2.66
N CYS A 18 1.28 5.72 3.86
CA CYS A 18 0.41 5.89 5.02
C CYS A 18 1.15 6.54 6.18
N GLN A 19 0.46 7.39 6.95
CA GLN A 19 1.00 7.89 8.20
C GLN A 19 0.52 7.01 9.35
N PHE A 20 1.42 6.23 9.94
CA PHE A 20 1.13 5.30 11.03
C PHE A 20 1.89 5.72 12.29
N GLN A 21 1.16 5.98 13.38
CA GLN A 21 1.71 6.44 14.66
C GLN A 21 2.65 7.67 14.54
N GLY A 22 2.33 8.62 13.66
CA GLY A 22 3.15 9.82 13.44
C GLY A 22 4.43 9.57 12.63
N GLN A 23 4.60 8.36 12.08
CA GLN A 23 5.67 8.03 11.16
C GLN A 23 5.12 7.82 9.75
N ASN A 24 5.85 8.30 8.75
CA ASN A 24 5.53 8.04 7.35
C ASN A 24 5.98 6.61 7.02
N GLY A 25 5.01 5.73 6.76
CA GLY A 25 5.20 4.36 6.33
C GLY A 25 4.67 4.14 4.91
N GLN A 26 4.86 2.92 4.42
CA GLN A 26 4.29 2.48 3.14
C GLN A 26 3.63 1.11 3.33
N ILE A 27 2.38 1.01 2.93
CA ILE A 27 1.62 -0.24 2.85
C ILE A 27 1.94 -0.86 1.50
N VAL A 28 2.66 -1.98 1.52
CA VAL A 28 3.00 -2.73 0.31
C VAL A 28 1.94 -3.80 0.10
N LEU A 29 0.99 -3.55 -0.79
CA LEU A 29 -0.11 -4.48 -1.09
C LEU A 29 0.37 -5.72 -1.86
N ASP A 30 1.49 -5.60 -2.58
CA ASP A 30 2.14 -6.73 -3.26
C ASP A 30 2.66 -7.81 -2.29
N GLN A 31 2.93 -7.44 -1.03
CA GLN A 31 3.40 -8.39 -0.01
C GLN A 31 2.28 -8.92 0.89
N ILE A 32 1.03 -8.90 0.42
CA ILE A 32 -0.08 -9.50 1.15
C ILE A 32 0.13 -11.01 1.21
N ARG A 33 0.18 -11.52 2.45
CA ARG A 33 0.34 -12.95 2.75
C ARG A 33 -0.69 -13.33 3.79
N THR A 34 -1.37 -14.45 3.55
CA THR A 34 -2.30 -15.00 4.53
C THR A 34 -1.52 -15.45 5.76
N ILE A 35 -1.80 -14.82 6.89
CA ILE A 35 -1.23 -15.21 8.18
C ILE A 35 -2.34 -15.77 9.07
N ASP A 36 -2.02 -16.82 9.83
CA ASP A 36 -2.93 -17.36 10.83
C ASP A 36 -3.11 -16.37 11.99
N LYS A 37 -4.32 -16.32 12.58
CA LYS A 37 -4.64 -15.43 13.70
C LYS A 37 -3.75 -15.66 14.92
N THR A 38 -3.22 -16.87 15.10
CA THR A 38 -2.27 -17.20 16.17
C THR A 38 -0.93 -16.48 16.02
N ARG A 39 -0.54 -16.07 14.80
CA ARG A 39 0.69 -15.30 14.53
C ARG A 39 0.51 -13.80 14.77
N LEU A 40 -0.74 -13.33 14.90
CA LEU A 40 -1.07 -11.96 15.29
C LEU A 40 -0.97 -11.82 16.81
N VAL A 41 0.27 -11.63 17.28
CA VAL A 41 0.57 -11.49 18.72
C VAL A 41 -0.01 -10.19 19.30
N LYS A 42 -0.03 -9.11 18.52
CA LYS A 42 -0.55 -7.81 18.96
C LYS A 42 -0.98 -6.94 17.77
N LEU A 43 -2.11 -6.25 17.93
CA LEU A 43 -2.51 -5.18 17.03
C LEU A 43 -1.65 -3.94 17.33
N LEU A 44 -0.78 -3.55 16.39
CA LEU A 44 0.08 -2.38 16.55
C LEU A 44 -0.70 -1.07 16.47
N GLY A 45 -1.87 -1.08 15.82
CA GLY A 45 -2.72 0.10 15.64
C GLY A 45 -3.63 -0.08 14.43
N GLN A 46 -4.43 0.94 14.15
CA GLN A 46 -5.31 1.00 12.99
C GLN A 46 -4.91 2.21 12.13
N ILE A 47 -4.90 2.02 10.82
CA ILE A 47 -4.77 3.12 9.85
C ILE A 47 -6.08 3.93 9.79
N THR A 48 -6.00 5.21 9.40
CA THR A 48 -7.18 6.07 9.31
C THR A 48 -8.14 5.59 8.22
N THR A 49 -9.41 6.01 8.29
CA THR A 49 -10.43 5.64 7.30
C THR A 49 -10.08 6.10 5.89
N GLU A 50 -9.36 7.22 5.76
CA GLU A 50 -8.87 7.74 4.49
C GLU A 50 -7.84 6.79 3.88
N GLU A 51 -6.83 6.39 4.66
CA GLU A 51 -5.81 5.42 4.24
C GLU A 51 -6.43 4.05 3.90
N GLN A 52 -7.44 3.61 4.66
CA GLN A 52 -8.18 2.38 4.36
C GLN A 52 -8.89 2.47 3.01
N LYS A 53 -9.51 3.61 2.69
CA LYS A 53 -10.14 3.83 1.39
C LYS A 53 -9.12 3.77 0.27
N THR A 54 -7.99 4.47 0.40
CA THR A 54 -6.93 4.46 -0.62
C THR A 54 -6.40 3.05 -0.85
N VAL A 55 -6.18 2.28 0.22
CA VAL A 55 -5.79 0.87 0.12
C VAL A 55 -6.84 0.03 -0.61
N LEU A 56 -8.12 0.18 -0.28
CA LEU A 56 -9.21 -0.55 -0.93
C LEU A 56 -9.37 -0.18 -2.40
N ASP A 57 -9.21 1.10 -2.74
CA ASP A 57 -9.30 1.61 -4.11
C ASP A 57 -8.21 0.99 -4.98
N ILE A 58 -6.97 1.01 -4.50
CA ILE A 58 -5.82 0.40 -5.19
C ILE A 58 -5.95 -1.12 -5.28
N LEU A 59 -6.47 -1.78 -4.23
CA LEU A 59 -6.78 -3.20 -4.31
C LEU A 59 -7.84 -3.46 -5.37
N ALA A 60 -8.90 -2.65 -5.44
CA ALA A 60 -9.93 -2.78 -6.46
C ALA A 60 -9.35 -2.59 -7.86
N GLU A 61 -8.52 -1.58 -8.09
CA GLU A 61 -7.81 -1.37 -9.36
C GLU A 61 -6.91 -2.58 -9.72
N MET A 62 -6.24 -3.19 -8.75
CA MET A 62 -5.38 -4.37 -8.96
C MET A 62 -6.16 -5.64 -9.32
N PHE A 63 -7.40 -5.79 -8.82
CA PHE A 63 -8.27 -6.93 -9.09
C PHE A 63 -9.28 -6.68 -10.22
N ALA A 64 -9.43 -5.44 -10.68
CA ALA A 64 -10.35 -5.07 -11.75
C ALA A 64 -9.79 -5.30 -13.16
N GLU A 65 -8.53 -5.74 -13.28
CA GLU A 65 -7.89 -6.16 -14.54
C GLU A 65 -7.85 -7.68 -14.70
#